data_AF-A0A7C4J6I6-F1
#
_entry.id   AF-A0A7C4J6I6-F1
#
_cell.length_a   1.000
_cell.length_b   1.000
_cell.length_c   1.000
_cell.angle_alpha   90.00
_cell.angle_beta   90.00
_cell.angle_gamma   90.00
#
_symmetry.space_group_name_H-M   'P 1'
#
loop_
_entity.id
_entity.type
_entity.pdbx_description
1 polymer ?
#
loop_
_entity_poly.entity_id
_entity_poly.type
_entity_poly.pdbx_seq_one_letter_code
_entity_poly.pdbx_strand_id
1 'polypeptide(L)' 'MACQTLVELVTDYLEGALPPTERARFETHLAGCGSCGHYVEQLRLTIKAAGRLTEEAIEPQAREALLAAFRDWKSGKPNA' A
#
# COMPACT_ATOMS: atom_id res chain seq x y z
N MET A 1 7.84 -14.63 14.41
CA MET A 1 8.17 -14.51 12.96
C MET A 1 9.50 -13.79 12.81
N ALA A 2 10.19 -13.94 11.67
CA ALA A 2 11.38 -13.17 11.34
C ALA A 2 11.01 -11.77 10.82
N CYS A 3 11.93 -10.81 10.88
CA CYS A 3 11.69 -9.45 10.39
C CYS A 3 11.31 -9.44 8.89
N GLN A 4 11.94 -10.28 8.07
CA GLN A 4 11.62 -10.41 6.65
C GLN A 4 10.14 -10.77 6.43
N THR A 5 9.64 -11.79 7.14
CA THR A 5 8.24 -12.20 7.08
C THR A 5 7.30 -11.10 7.55
N LEU A 6 7.69 -10.31 8.55
CA LEU A 6 6.91 -9.16 8.99
C LEU A 6 6.77 -8.12 7.87
N VAL A 7 7.88 -7.79 7.20
CA VAL A 7 7.90 -6.85 6.08
C VAL A 7 7.02 -7.34 4.93
N GLU A 8 7.04 -8.63 4.63
CA GLU A 8 6.19 -9.24 3.59
C GLU A 8 4.70 -9.16 3.93
N LEU A 9 4.34 -9.30 5.21
CA LEU A 9 2.95 -9.31 5.68
C LEU A 9 2.42 -7.93 6.10
N VAL A 10 3.24 -6.88 5.97
CA VAL A 10 2.91 -5.57 6.56
C VAL A 10 1.68 -4.93 5.92
N THR A 11 1.48 -5.12 4.62
CA THR A 11 0.31 -4.60 3.90
C THR A 11 -0.95 -5.29 4.41
N ASP A 12 -0.97 -6.62 4.45
CA ASP A 12 -2.12 -7.38 4.95
C ASP A 12 -2.43 -7.04 6.42
N TYR A 13 -1.41 -6.75 7.23
CA TYR A 13 -1.61 -6.28 8.61
C TYR A 13 -2.29 -4.91 8.65
N LEU A 14 -1.80 -3.95 7.85
CA LEU A 14 -2.34 -2.58 7.79
C LEU A 14 -3.76 -2.54 7.20
N GLU A 15 -4.07 -3.44 6.28
CA GLU A 15 -5.39 -3.58 5.65
C GLU A 15 -6.35 -4.46 6.47
N GLY A 16 -5.88 -5.12 7.53
CA GLY A 16 -6.69 -6.00 8.37
C GLY A 16 -7.05 -7.34 7.70
N ALA A 17 -6.29 -7.75 6.69
CA ALA A 17 -6.49 -8.98 5.92
C ALA A 17 -5.82 -10.22 6.56
N LEU A 18 -4.96 -10.04 7.56
CA LEU A 18 -4.29 -11.16 8.22
C LEU A 18 -5.26 -12.05 9.01
N PRO A 19 -5.15 -13.39 8.90
CA PRO A 19 -5.82 -14.32 9.79
C PRO A 19 -5.48 -14.04 11.27
N PRO A 20 -6.40 -14.29 12.22
CA PRO A 20 -6.20 -13.93 13.63
C PRO A 20 -4.92 -14.49 14.26
N THR A 21 -4.55 -15.72 13.91
CA THR A 21 -3.34 -16.38 14.42
C THR A 21 -2.06 -15.73 13.89
N GLU A 22 -2.06 -15.28 12.64
CA GLU A 22 -0.93 -14.61 12.03
C GLU A 22 -0.78 -13.18 12.54
N ARG A 23 -1.91 -12.47 12.70
CA ARG A 23 -1.96 -11.17 13.36
C ARG A 23 -1.38 -11.20 14.76
N ALA A 24 -1.74 -12.19 15.59
CA ALA A 24 -1.18 -12.33 16.93
C ALA A 24 0.34 -12.54 16.93
N ARG A 25 0.87 -13.34 15.98
CA ARG A 25 2.32 -13.53 15.81
C ARG A 25 3.02 -12.25 15.34
N PHE A 26 2.34 -11.45 14.51
CA PHE A 26 2.83 -10.15 14.02
C PHE A 26 2.94 -9.16 15.17
N GLU A 27 1.87 -9.00 15.95
CA GLU A 27 1.82 -8.13 17.12
C GLU A 27 2.85 -8.54 18.19
N THR A 28 3.01 -9.85 18.41
CA THR A 28 4.06 -10.38 19.31
C THR A 28 5.46 -9.97 18.85
N HIS A 29 5.72 -10.00 17.54
CA HIS A 29 7.01 -9.57 17.01
C HIS A 29 7.22 -8.06 17.17
N LEU A 30 6.20 -7.24 16.89
CA LEU A 30 6.28 -5.79 17.09
C LEU A 30 6.59 -5.41 18.55
N ALA A 31 6.04 -6.14 19.51
CA ALA A 31 6.34 -5.93 20.92
C ALA A 31 7.81 -6.23 21.30
N GLY A 32 8.47 -7.13 20.55
CA GLY A 32 9.86 -7.54 20.81
C GLY A 32 10.90 -6.88 19.90
N CYS A 33 10.51 -6.16 18.85
CA CYS A 33 11.42 -5.64 17.84
C CYS A 33 11.14 -4.17 17.51
N GLY A 34 11.95 -3.27 18.07
CA GLY A 34 11.82 -1.83 17.86
C GLY A 34 12.01 -1.38 16.40
N SER A 35 12.92 -2.01 15.64
CA SER A 35 13.14 -1.66 14.24
C SER A 35 11.93 -1.97 13.35
N CYS A 36 11.25 -3.09 13.58
CA CYS A 36 10.00 -3.40 12.89
C CYS A 36 8.86 -2.46 13.34
N GLY A 37 8.82 -2.06 14.61
CA GLY A 37 7.92 -1.01 15.09
C GLY A 37 8.10 0.31 14.34
N HIS A 38 9.34 0.77 14.19
CA HIS A 38 9.66 1.96 13.39
C HIS A 38 9.28 1.81 11.92
N TYR A 39 9.57 0.64 11.32
CA TYR A 39 9.20 0.35 9.94
C TYR A 39 7.69 0.46 9.69
N VAL A 40 6.87 -0.13 10.56
CA VAL A 40 5.41 -0.04 10.46
C VAL A 40 4.93 1.41 10.61
N GLU A 41 5.53 2.18 11.52
CA GLU A 41 5.18 3.58 11.69
C GLU A 41 5.53 4.43 10.46
N GLN A 42 6.68 4.17 9.82
CA GLN A 42 7.03 4.81 8.56
C GLN A 42 6.00 4.53 7.47
N LEU A 43 5.54 3.29 7.34
CA LEU A 43 4.50 2.95 6.37
C LEU A 43 3.18 3.65 6.65
N ARG A 44 2.76 3.76 7.92
CA ARG A 44 1.55 4.53 8.29
C ARG A 44 1.67 6.00 7.91
N LEU A 45 2.84 6.61 8.11
CA LEU A 45 3.10 7.99 7.70
C LEU A 45 3.04 8.13 6.18
N THR A 46 3.63 7.19 5.43
CA THR A 46 3.56 7.16 3.96
C THR A 46 2.13 7.03 3.47
N ILE A 47 1.33 6.11 4.03
CA ILE A 47 -0.09 5.95 3.69
C ILE A 47 -0.85 7.25 3.97
N LYS A 48 -0.64 7.87 5.12
CA LYS A 48 -1.28 9.14 5.47
C LYS A 48 -0.88 10.28 4.53
N ALA A 49 0.37 10.32 4.09
CA ALA A 49 0.85 11.32 3.13
C ALA A 49 0.25 11.08 1.74
N ALA A 50 0.27 9.85 1.25
CA ALA A 50 -0.29 9.46 -0.04
C ALA A 50 -1.81 9.62 -0.09
N GLY A 51 -2.52 9.30 1.00
CA GLY A 51 -3.97 9.45 1.10
C GLY A 51 -4.49 10.89 1.12
N ARG A 52 -3.60 11.89 1.14
CA ARG A 52 -3.96 13.30 0.96
C ARG A 52 -3.96 13.74 -0.50
N LEU A 53 -3.49 12.90 -1.42
CA LEU A 53 -3.57 13.18 -2.84
C LEU A 53 -5.03 13.11 -3.25
N THR A 54 -5.53 14.21 -3.80
CA THR A 54 -6.89 14.33 -4.31
C THR A 54 -6.90 14.30 -5.84
N GLU A 55 -8.07 14.18 -6.46
CA GLU A 55 -8.18 14.26 -7.92
C GLU A 55 -7.67 15.62 -8.44
N GLU A 56 -7.85 16.69 -7.67
CA GLU A 56 -7.36 18.03 -8.01
C GLU A 56 -5.83 18.14 -7.96
N ALA A 57 -5.14 17.20 -7.30
CA ALA A 57 -3.68 17.12 -7.32
C ALA A 57 -3.14 16.53 -8.64
N ILE A 58 -4.00 15.93 -9.47
CA ILE A 58 -3.63 15.40 -10.78
C ILE A 58 -3.72 16.52 -11.81
N GLU A 59 -2.61 16.78 -12.52
CA GLU A 59 -2.61 17.75 -13.61
C GLU A 59 -3.67 17.37 -14.67
N PRO A 60 -4.49 18.32 -15.16
CA PRO A 60 -5.57 18.02 -16.10
C PRO A 60 -5.11 17.23 -17.33
N GLN A 61 -3.93 17.52 -17.85
CA GLN A 61 -3.36 16.80 -18.99
C GLN A 61 -3.04 15.34 -18.65
N ALA A 62 -2.45 15.08 -17.47
CA ALA A 62 -2.18 13.73 -17.00
C ALA A 62 -3.46 12.94 -16.77
N ARG A 63 -4.50 13.58 -16.22
CA ARG A 63 -5.83 12.98 -16.03
C ARG A 63 -6.45 12.55 -17.37
N GLU A 64 -6.46 13.43 -18.38
CA GLU A 64 -7.01 13.10 -19.69
C GLU A 64 -6.21 11.98 -20.39
N ALA A 65 -4.88 12.00 -20.29
CA ALA A 65 -4.02 10.95 -20.83
C ALA A 65 -4.30 9.58 -20.17
N LEU A 66 -4.44 9.54 -18.84
CA LEU A 66 -4.79 8.32 -18.12
C LEU A 66 -6.18 7.79 -18.53
N LEU A 67 -7.18 8.68 -18.62
CA LEU A 67 -8.53 8.28 -19.04
C LEU A 67 -8.57 7.78 -20.48
N ALA A 68 -7.81 8.38 -21.40
CA ALA A 68 -7.66 7.88 -22.76
C ALA A 68 -7.06 6.46 -22.77
N ALA A 69 -5.95 6.26 -22.06
CA ALA A 69 -5.30 4.95 -21.96
C ALA A 69 -6.22 3.86 -21.41
N PHE A 70 -7.00 4.15 -20.36
CA PHE A 70 -7.96 3.19 -19.80
C PHE A 70 -9.15 2.89 -20.73
N ARG A 71 -9.61 3.88 -21.52
CA ARG A 71 -10.65 3.66 -22.54
C ARG A 71 -10.15 2.73 -23.65
N ASP A 72 -8.91 2.94 -24.11
CA ASP A 72 -8.31 2.14 -25.18
C ASP A 72 -7.99 0.71 -24.72
N TRP A 73 -7.56 0.55 -23.46
CA TRP A 73 -7.32 -0.76 -22.86
C TRP A 73 -8.57 -1.67 -22.88
N LYS A 74 -9.75 -1.12 -22.56
CA LYS A 74 -11.01 -1.88 -22.61
C LYS A 74 -11.48 -2.15 -24.05
N SER A 75 -10.99 -1.38 -25.02
CA SER A 75 -11.32 -1.54 -26.44
C SER A 75 -10.48 -2.59 -27.18
N GLY A 76 -9.47 -3.18 -26.50
CA GLY A 76 -8.59 -4.20 -27.07
C GLY A 76 -7.64 -3.69 -28.16
N LYS A 77 -7.51 -2.36 -28.32
CA LYS A 77 -6.52 -1.77 -29.23
C LYS A 77 -5.19 -1.61 -28.47
N PRO A 78 -4.08 -2.20 -28.95
CA PRO A 78 -2.77 -1.91 -28.38
C PRO A 78 -2.47 -0.42 -28.56
N ASN A 79 -2.06 0.25 -27.48
CA ASN A 79 -1.45 1.58 -27.58
C ASN A 79 -0.21 1.45 -28.47
N ALA A 80 -0.22 2.14 -29.62
CA ALA A 80 0.90 2.24 -30.55
C ALA A 80 1.82 3.40 -30.15
#